data_AF-A0A3D3XVR9-F1
#
_entry.id   AF-A0A3D3XVR9-F1
#
_cell.length_a   1.000
_cell.length_b   1.000
_cell.length_c   1.000
_cell.angle_alpha   90.00
_cell.angle_beta   90.00
_cell.angle_gamma   90.00
#
_symmetry.space_group_name_H-M   'P 1'
#
loop_
_entity.id
_entity.type
_entity.pdbx_description
1 polymer ?
#
loop_
_entity_poly.entity_id
_entity_poly.type
_entity_poly.pdbx_seq_one_letter_code
_entity_poly.pdbx_strand_id
1 'polypeptide(L)' 'MNPQSITYHASSRTLELCYADGSDALLPAELLRVYSPSAEVRGHSESERKLQTGM' A
#
# COMPACT_ATOMS: atom_id res chain seq x y z
N MET A 1 -3.47 0.33 -15.20
CA MET A 1 -2.13 -0.26 -15.24
C MET A 1 -1.86 -0.83 -13.86
N ASN A 2 -1.80 -2.15 -13.74
CA ASN A 2 -1.71 -2.84 -12.47
C ASN A 2 -0.37 -3.59 -12.45
N PRO A 3 0.39 -3.54 -11.35
CA PRO A 3 1.62 -4.32 -11.25
C PRO A 3 1.27 -5.82 -11.34
N GLN A 4 2.06 -6.56 -12.10
CA GLN A 4 1.99 -8.03 -12.13
C GLN A 4 2.67 -8.65 -10.91
N SER A 5 3.70 -7.99 -10.38
CA SER A 5 4.39 -8.44 -9.19
C SER A 5 4.75 -7.28 -8.27
N ILE A 6 4.72 -7.56 -6.96
CA ILE A 6 5.03 -6.61 -5.89
C ILE A 6 5.95 -7.33 -4.90
N THR A 7 7.16 -6.83 -4.73
CA THR A 7 8.16 -7.40 -3.82
C THR A 7 8.65 -6.34 -2.84
N TYR A 8 8.62 -6.64 -1.54
CA TYR A 8 9.20 -5.75 -0.53
C TYR A 8 10.56 -6.26 -0.07
N HIS A 9 11.60 -5.46 -0.29
CA HIS A 9 12.96 -5.74 0.16
C HIS A 9 13.17 -5.15 1.55
N ALA A 10 12.90 -5.94 2.60
CA ALA A 10 12.97 -5.47 3.98
C ALA A 10 14.35 -4.93 4.40
N SER A 11 15.44 -5.55 3.91
CA SER A 11 16.81 -5.11 4.21
C SER A 11 17.12 -3.72 3.66
N SER A 12 16.68 -3.44 2.43
CA SER A 12 16.92 -2.16 1.74
C SER A 12 15.77 -1.16 1.96
N ARG A 13 14.68 -1.58 2.61
CA ARG A 13 13.44 -0.81 2.79
C ARG A 13 12.92 -0.22 1.47
N THR A 14 12.91 -1.03 0.42
CA THR A 14 12.43 -0.64 -0.92
C THR A 14 11.30 -1.57 -1.37
N LEU A 15 10.34 -1.01 -2.09
CA LEU A 15 9.26 -1.72 -2.76
C LEU A 15 9.57 -1.79 -4.25
N GLU A 16 9.66 -2.99 -4.79
CA GLU A 16 9.79 -3.26 -6.22
C GLU A 16 8.41 -3.57 -6.80
N LEU A 17 8.11 -2.93 -7.93
CA LEU A 17 6.89 -3.13 -8.71
C LEU A 17 7.28 -3.52 -10.12
N CYS A 18 6.74 -4.62 -10.61
CA CYS A 18 6.95 -5.08 -11.97
C CYS A 18 5.63 -5.02 -12.73
N TYR A 19 5.59 -4.31 -13.85
CA TYR A 19 4.38 -4.10 -14.65
C TYR A 19 4.33 -5.06 -15.84
N ALA A 20 3.11 -5.31 -16.34
CA ALA A 20 2.88 -6.21 -17.49
C ALA A 20 3.58 -5.77 -18.79
N ASP A 21 3.96 -4.50 -18.88
CA ASP A 21 4.69 -3.93 -20.02
C ASP A 21 6.21 -4.18 -19.94
N GLY A 22 6.68 -4.85 -18.87
CA GLY A 22 8.10 -5.09 -18.62
C GLY A 22 8.82 -3.93 -17.93
N SER A 23 8.12 -2.84 -17.62
CA SER A 23 8.66 -1.75 -16.81
C SER A 23 8.77 -2.17 -15.34
N ASP A 24 9.90 -1.87 -14.71
CA ASP A 24 10.11 -1.99 -13.27
C ASP A 24 10.16 -0.61 -12.59
N ALA A 25 9.72 -0.57 -11.33
CA ALA A 25 9.82 0.61 -10.49
C ALA A 25 10.28 0.23 -9.08
N LEU A 26 11.29 0.95 -8.59
CA LEU A 26 11.83 0.79 -7.23
C LEU A 26 11.50 2.04 -6.41
N LEU A 27 10.71 1.85 -5.36
CA LEU A 27 10.22 2.93 -4.51
C LEU A 27 10.75 2.76 -3.08
N PRO A 28 11.48 3.73 -2.53
CA PRO A 28 11.91 3.65 -1.14
C PRO A 28 10.71 3.77 -0.20
N ALA A 29 10.72 3.00 0.89
CA ALA A 29 9.63 2.98 1.86
C ALA A 29 9.39 4.34 2.53
N GLU A 30 10.43 5.18 2.65
CA GLU A 30 10.27 6.55 3.17
C GLU A 30 9.44 7.44 2.25
N LEU A 31 9.66 7.33 0.93
CA LEU A 31 8.84 8.04 -0.06
C LEU A 31 7.40 7.54 0.03
N LEU A 32 7.19 6.22 0.05
CA LEU A 32 5.86 5.67 0.22
C LEU A 32 5.21 6.12 1.53
N ARG A 33 5.95 6.23 2.64
CA ARG A 33 5.41 6.72 3.92
C ARG A 33 4.99 8.19 3.86
N VAL A 34 5.79 9.04 3.22
CA VAL A 34 5.51 10.49 3.11
C VAL A 34 4.34 10.76 2.16
N TYR A 35 4.28 10.03 1.05
CA TYR A 35 3.23 10.19 0.03
C TYR A 35 2.04 9.25 0.24
N SER A 36 2.08 8.37 1.24
CA SER A 36 0.94 7.49 1.53
C SER A 36 -0.19 8.35 2.12
N PRO A 37 -1.36 8.38 1.47
CA PRO A 37 -2.53 9.05 2.01
C PRO A 37 -3.00 8.43 3.34
N SER A 38 -2.50 7.25 3.73
CA SER A 38 -2.76 6.65 5.05
C SER A 38 -2.12 7.41 6.23
N ALA A 39 -1.19 8.35 5.99
CA ALA A 39 -0.76 9.28 7.04
C ALA A 39 -1.87 10.30 7.41
N GLU A 40 -2.87 10.46 6.53
CA GLU A 40 -4.12 11.14 6.79
C GLU A 40 -5.16 10.12 7.30
N VAL A 41 -4.93 9.52 8.48
CA VAL A 41 -6.04 8.95 9.25
C VAL A 41 -6.92 10.11 9.73
N ARG A 42 -7.78 10.60 8.85
CA ARG A 42 -9.17 10.85 9.19
C ARG A 42 -9.98 9.87 8.35
N GLY A 43 -10.90 9.17 8.99
CA GLY A 43 -11.48 7.91 8.52
C GLY A 43 -12.31 7.98 7.22
N HIS A 44 -13.29 7.09 7.16
CA HIS A 44 -14.28 6.86 6.09
C HIS A 44 -13.82 5.75 5.12
N SER A 45 -14.47 4.59 5.14
CA SER A 45 -15.93 4.49 5.07
C SER A 45 -16.62 4.12 6.39
N GLU A 46 -17.64 4.90 6.78
CA GLU A 46 -18.57 4.60 7.88
C GLU A 46 -19.42 3.34 7.64
N SER A 47 -19.33 2.71 6.46
CA SER A 47 -20.19 1.59 6.08
C SER A 47 -19.70 0.19 6.49
N GLU A 48 -18.60 0.08 7.24
CA GLU A 48 -18.05 -1.23 7.64
C GLU A 48 -17.72 -1.34 9.13
N ARG A 49 -18.39 -0.55 9.99
CA ARG A 49 -18.45 -0.87 11.42
C ARG A 49 -19.53 -1.92 11.65
N LYS A 50 -19.24 -3.20 11.40
CA LYS A 50 -20.00 -4.26 12.06
C LYS A 50 -19.55 -4.31 13.53
N LEU A 51 -20.24 -3.57 14.38
CA LEU A 51 -20.20 -3.83 15.82
C LEU A 51 -21.00 -5.12 16.04
N GLN A 52 -20.29 -6.22 16.28
CA GLN A 52 -20.91 -7.50 16.60
C GLN A 52 -21.42 -7.42 18.04
N THR A 53 -22.65 -6.93 18.24
CA THR A 53 -23.35 -7.09 19.52
C THR A 53 -23.82 -8.53 19.59
N GLY A 54 -23.17 -9.33 20.44
CA GLY A 54 -23.62 -10.67 20.76
C GLY A 54 -25.00 -10.65 21.41
N MET A 55 -25.84 -11.62 21.01
CA MET A 55 -26.86 -12.20 21.86
C MET A 55 -26.57 -13.69 21.98
#